data_AF-A0A0C9UE29-F1
#
_entry.id   AF-A0A0C9UE29-F1
#
_cell.length_a   1.000
_cell.length_b   1.000
_cell.length_c   1.000
_cell.angle_alpha   90.00
_cell.angle_beta   90.00
_cell.angle_gamma   90.00
#
_symmetry.space_group_name_H-M   'P 1'
#
loop_
_entity.id
_entity.type
_entity.pdbx_description
1 polymer ?
#
loop_
_entity_poly.entity_id
_entity_poly.type
_entity_poly.pdbx_seq_one_letter_code
_entity_poly.pdbx_strand_id
1 'polypeptide(L)'
;SFRCQDCIQIPIICQGCMVTAHQFNPLHRIQQRTEHNNKKNYWVSTELSSLGLVIRLNHTMESCPHKPLTGPPTRKFTAVHTNGLHHTVVALCHCPDQPSIMAQLLRAGFFPATTERPQTIFSLAVIQDFRMQTHEAGTTAHAYHSALQRQTDPTFKDRVDDRYREFLRVIQVWGHIEDQIRTGLPFGINQHLPEFHRDCLAVICPACPQPGINMSRETSKEHIKGKPHLFTCFLAADGNFRLVAKEKNQDEEARSLASGRAYMVADDPYWTYLESVHDDIECETCTNHKAGQLGRQLNSKHLRSRGKAVINCTRHTIVRPKAMVDFPKGERYSNIDYALASTIN
;
A
#
# COMPACT_ATOMS: atom_id res chain seq x y z
N SER A 1 -31.27 18.74 -20.15
CA SER A 1 -31.75 17.53 -19.44
C SER A 1 -30.59 16.59 -19.15
N PHE A 2 -30.65 15.85 -18.04
CA PHE A 2 -29.55 15.02 -17.57
C PHE A 2 -30.02 13.61 -17.23
N ARG A 3 -29.14 12.62 -17.40
CA ARG A 3 -29.34 11.25 -16.93
C ARG A 3 -28.10 10.77 -16.19
N CYS A 4 -28.27 9.95 -15.17
CA CYS A 4 -27.15 9.22 -14.55
C CYS A 4 -26.96 7.88 -15.26
N GLN A 5 -25.72 7.40 -15.32
CA GLN A 5 -25.36 6.10 -15.90
C GLN A 5 -25.22 4.99 -14.84
N ASP A 6 -25.08 5.36 -13.58
CA ASP A 6 -24.81 4.42 -12.49
C ASP A 6 -26.08 4.12 -11.65
N CYS A 7 -27.05 5.04 -11.61
CA CYS A 7 -28.34 4.82 -10.94
C CYS A 7 -29.26 3.89 -11.75
N ILE A 8 -29.90 2.94 -11.07
CA ILE A 8 -30.91 2.06 -11.66
C ILE A 8 -32.23 2.83 -11.81
N GLN A 9 -32.81 2.79 -13.02
CA GLN A 9 -34.15 3.34 -13.34
C GLN A 9 -34.36 4.84 -13.01
N ILE A 10 -33.29 5.64 -12.95
CA ILE A 10 -33.45 7.09 -12.77
C ILE A 10 -34.06 7.73 -14.04
N PRO A 11 -35.09 8.58 -13.90
CA PRO A 11 -35.63 9.30 -15.05
C PRO A 11 -34.64 10.37 -15.55
N ILE A 12 -34.89 10.87 -16.76
CA ILE A 12 -34.22 12.09 -17.25
C ILE A 12 -34.75 13.26 -16.44
N ILE A 13 -33.85 14.00 -15.78
CA ILE A 13 -34.20 15.05 -14.83
C ILE A 13 -33.48 16.37 -15.15
N CYS A 14 -33.94 17.46 -14.52
CA CYS A 14 -33.32 18.77 -14.63
C CYS A 14 -32.01 18.84 -13.80
N GLN A 15 -31.26 19.94 -13.95
CA GLN A 15 -30.00 20.16 -13.24
C GLN A 15 -30.17 20.09 -11.71
N GLY A 16 -31.16 20.80 -11.14
CA GLY A 16 -31.39 20.84 -9.69
C GLY A 16 -31.75 19.47 -9.10
N CYS A 17 -32.61 18.72 -9.77
CA CYS A 17 -32.94 17.35 -9.38
C CYS A 17 -31.71 16.43 -9.47
N MET A 18 -30.85 16.60 -10.48
CA MET A 18 -29.63 15.83 -10.63
C MET A 18 -28.66 16.06 -9.46
N VAL A 19 -28.44 17.33 -9.09
CA VAL A 19 -27.62 17.70 -7.93
C VAL A 19 -28.22 17.14 -6.63
N THR A 20 -29.53 17.26 -6.45
CA THR A 20 -30.23 16.79 -5.23
C THR A 20 -30.17 15.27 -5.09
N ALA A 21 -30.43 14.52 -6.17
CA ALA A 21 -30.41 13.06 -6.16
C ALA A 21 -29.02 12.47 -5.90
N HIS A 22 -27.95 13.20 -6.26
CA HIS A 22 -26.58 12.72 -6.16
C HIS A 22 -25.78 13.36 -5.03
N GLN A 23 -26.44 14.02 -4.07
CA GLN A 23 -25.74 14.56 -2.89
C GLN A 23 -24.91 13.47 -2.22
N PHE A 24 -25.50 12.31 -1.90
CA PHE A 24 -24.77 11.21 -1.25
C PHE A 24 -23.99 10.30 -2.21
N ASN A 25 -24.09 10.53 -3.53
CA ASN A 25 -23.41 9.75 -4.56
C ASN A 25 -22.68 10.68 -5.54
N PRO A 26 -21.72 11.50 -5.07
CA PRO A 26 -21.16 12.60 -5.84
C PRO A 26 -20.21 12.16 -6.96
N LEU A 27 -19.88 10.86 -7.02
CA LEU A 27 -18.98 10.24 -8.01
C LEU A 27 -19.75 9.38 -9.02
N HIS A 28 -21.07 9.51 -9.10
CA HIS A 28 -21.82 8.88 -10.18
C HIS A 28 -21.57 9.59 -11.50
N ARG A 29 -21.43 8.82 -12.57
CA ARG A 29 -21.26 9.32 -13.93
C ARG A 29 -22.60 9.80 -14.47
N ILE A 30 -22.62 11.00 -15.03
CA ILE A 30 -23.82 11.60 -15.62
C ILE A 30 -23.57 12.06 -17.05
N GLN A 31 -24.65 12.22 -17.79
CA GLN A 31 -24.62 12.72 -19.16
C GLN A 31 -25.64 13.83 -19.35
N GLN A 32 -25.25 14.84 -20.13
CA GLN A 32 -26.12 15.91 -20.59
C GLN A 32 -26.61 15.61 -22.00
N ARG A 33 -27.90 15.87 -22.25
CA ARG A 33 -28.45 15.86 -23.60
C ARG A 33 -28.00 17.15 -24.31
N THR A 34 -27.26 17.02 -25.40
CA THR A 34 -26.95 18.17 -26.27
C THR A 34 -28.17 18.51 -27.12
N GLU A 35 -28.38 19.80 -27.35
CA GLU A 35 -29.31 20.28 -28.35
C GLU A 35 -28.47 20.95 -29.44
N HIS A 36 -28.43 20.32 -30.62
CA HIS A 36 -27.70 20.86 -31.77
C HIS A 36 -28.63 20.94 -32.98
N ASN A 37 -28.97 22.18 -33.36
CA ASN A 37 -29.64 22.56 -34.62
C ASN A 37 -30.73 21.59 -35.09
N ASN A 38 -31.67 21.25 -34.20
CA ASN A 38 -32.89 20.48 -34.48
C ASN A 38 -32.70 19.10 -35.14
N LYS A 39 -31.50 18.50 -35.16
CA LYS A 39 -31.30 17.25 -35.94
C LYS A 39 -30.58 16.10 -35.23
N LYS A 40 -29.82 16.29 -34.13
CA LYS A 40 -29.31 15.16 -33.33
C LYS A 40 -29.18 15.50 -31.85
N ASN A 41 -29.94 14.79 -31.02
CA ASN A 41 -29.77 14.77 -29.56
C ASN A 41 -28.83 13.62 -29.19
N TYR A 42 -27.59 13.91 -28.83
CA TYR A 42 -26.68 12.90 -28.29
C TYR A 42 -26.36 13.18 -26.83
N TRP A 43 -25.86 12.15 -26.15
CA TRP A 43 -25.49 12.24 -24.75
C TRP A 43 -24.00 12.48 -24.65
N VAL A 44 -23.63 13.53 -23.92
CA VAL A 44 -22.23 13.88 -23.67
C VAL A 44 -21.96 13.70 -22.19
N SER A 45 -20.83 13.07 -21.85
CA SER A 45 -20.38 12.95 -20.47
C SER A 45 -20.25 14.34 -19.86
N THR A 46 -20.74 14.51 -18.64
CA THR A 46 -20.63 15.76 -17.90
C THR A 46 -20.39 15.46 -16.44
N GLU A 47 -19.97 16.46 -15.68
CA GLU A 47 -19.62 16.29 -14.29
C GLU A 47 -20.67 16.92 -13.38
N LEU A 48 -20.97 16.25 -12.28
CA LEU A 48 -21.88 16.79 -11.27
C LEU A 48 -21.41 18.13 -10.71
N SER A 49 -20.09 18.34 -10.63
CA SER A 49 -19.48 19.61 -10.21
C SER A 49 -19.82 20.76 -11.15
N SER A 50 -19.86 20.52 -12.47
CA SER A 50 -20.27 21.50 -13.48
C SER A 50 -21.74 21.92 -13.34
N LEU A 51 -22.57 21.05 -12.73
CA LEU A 51 -23.96 21.33 -12.40
C LEU A 51 -24.13 22.08 -11.06
N GLY A 52 -23.04 22.31 -10.33
CA GLY A 52 -23.01 22.98 -9.04
C GLY A 52 -23.01 22.04 -7.83
N LEU A 53 -22.80 20.73 -8.01
CA LEU A 53 -22.64 19.81 -6.87
C LEU A 53 -21.33 20.12 -6.13
N VAL A 54 -21.44 20.28 -4.81
CA VAL A 54 -20.30 20.47 -3.91
C VAL A 54 -20.36 19.40 -2.83
N ILE A 55 -19.27 18.65 -2.67
CA ILE A 55 -19.10 17.67 -1.59
C ILE A 55 -18.78 18.44 -0.31
N ARG A 56 -19.71 18.47 0.65
CA ARG A 56 -19.52 19.23 1.89
C ARG A 56 -19.12 18.30 3.03
N LEU A 57 -17.96 18.53 3.61
CA LEU A 57 -17.41 17.65 4.64
C LEU A 57 -17.98 17.96 6.04
N ASN A 58 -18.16 16.92 6.86
CA ASN A 58 -18.56 16.96 8.28
C ASN A 58 -19.92 17.62 8.63
N HIS A 59 -20.71 18.05 7.66
CA HIS A 59 -22.00 18.73 7.91
C HIS A 59 -23.18 18.04 7.21
N THR A 60 -23.11 16.72 6.96
CA THR A 60 -24.22 15.97 6.34
C THR A 60 -24.78 16.65 5.08
N MET A 61 -23.90 17.18 4.24
CA MET A 61 -24.21 17.93 3.01
C MET A 61 -24.78 19.34 3.17
N GLU A 62 -24.86 19.86 4.39
CA GLU A 62 -25.12 21.28 4.67
C GLU A 62 -23.85 22.13 4.56
N SER A 63 -24.05 23.43 4.31
CA SER A 63 -22.95 24.39 4.29
C SER A 63 -22.39 24.59 5.70
N CYS A 64 -21.06 24.58 5.82
CA CYS A 64 -20.41 24.93 7.08
C CYS A 64 -20.85 26.36 7.49
N PRO A 65 -21.34 26.57 8.73
CA PRO A 65 -21.74 27.90 9.19
C PRO A 65 -20.53 28.83 9.36
N HIS A 66 -19.33 28.27 9.44
CA HIS A 66 -18.08 29.01 9.57
C HIS A 66 -17.40 29.17 8.21
N LYS A 67 -16.90 30.38 7.95
CA LYS A 67 -16.09 30.69 6.77
C LYS A 67 -14.61 30.48 7.07
N PRO A 68 -13.79 30.10 6.07
CA PRO A 68 -12.35 30.04 6.25
C PRO A 68 -11.79 31.42 6.62
N LEU A 69 -10.77 31.43 7.48
CA LEU A 69 -10.00 32.64 7.80
C LEU A 69 -9.17 33.13 6.61
N THR A 70 -8.71 32.21 5.75
CA THR A 70 -7.91 32.50 4.57
C THR A 70 -8.29 31.59 3.39
N GLY A 71 -8.35 32.16 2.19
CA GLY A 71 -8.63 31.43 0.95
C GLY A 71 -10.12 31.09 0.73
N PRO A 72 -10.44 30.39 -0.38
CA PRO A 72 -11.81 30.06 -0.74
C PRO A 72 -12.37 28.93 0.15
N PRO A 73 -13.69 28.93 0.45
CA PRO A 73 -14.34 27.88 1.25
C PRO A 73 -14.39 26.52 0.54
N THR A 74 -14.25 26.54 -0.77
CA THR A 74 -14.30 25.37 -1.65
C THR A 74 -13.01 25.20 -2.41
N ARG A 75 -12.64 23.95 -2.68
CA ARG A 75 -11.46 23.59 -3.46
C ARG A 75 -11.84 22.60 -4.56
N LYS A 76 -11.18 22.70 -5.71
CA LYS A 76 -11.31 21.71 -6.79
C LYS A 76 -10.43 20.50 -6.47
N PHE A 77 -10.95 19.33 -6.77
CA PHE A 77 -10.29 18.05 -6.58
C PHE A 77 -10.47 17.15 -7.79
N THR A 78 -9.45 16.39 -8.14
CA THR A 78 -9.58 15.19 -8.99
C THR A 78 -9.82 14.00 -8.07
N ALA A 79 -11.02 13.45 -8.10
CA ALA A 79 -11.42 12.28 -7.33
C ALA A 79 -11.29 11.01 -8.17
N VAL A 80 -10.54 10.03 -7.69
CA VAL A 80 -10.38 8.72 -8.33
C VAL A 80 -11.32 7.72 -7.64
N HIS A 81 -12.20 7.11 -8.42
CA HIS A 81 -13.20 6.15 -7.97
C HIS A 81 -13.21 4.89 -8.84
N THR A 82 -13.91 3.85 -8.42
CA THR A 82 -14.00 2.54 -9.09
C THR A 82 -14.64 2.59 -10.48
N ASN A 83 -15.29 3.70 -10.82
CA ASN A 83 -15.92 3.96 -12.12
C ASN A 83 -15.16 5.01 -12.96
N GLY A 84 -13.98 5.46 -12.52
CA GLY A 84 -13.15 6.43 -13.24
C GLY A 84 -12.72 7.65 -12.41
N LEU A 85 -12.26 8.68 -13.11
CA LEU A 85 -11.82 9.96 -12.55
C LEU A 85 -12.93 11.01 -12.68
N HIS A 86 -13.07 11.84 -11.65
CA HIS A 86 -14.10 12.88 -11.57
C HIS A 86 -13.46 14.19 -11.13
N HIS A 87 -13.71 15.30 -11.82
CA HIS A 87 -13.38 16.60 -11.25
C HIS A 87 -14.54 17.07 -10.37
N THR A 88 -14.24 17.29 -9.10
CA THR A 88 -15.21 17.58 -8.04
C THR A 88 -14.85 18.87 -7.33
N VAL A 89 -15.83 19.44 -6.62
CA VAL A 89 -15.61 20.58 -5.74
C VAL A 89 -15.93 20.14 -4.32
N VAL A 90 -15.00 20.35 -3.40
CA VAL A 90 -15.12 19.97 -2.00
C VAL A 90 -15.13 21.23 -1.14
N ALA A 91 -16.11 21.34 -0.24
CA ALA A 91 -16.15 22.33 0.82
C ALA A 91 -15.65 21.72 2.12
N LEU A 92 -14.57 22.28 2.68
CA LEU A 92 -14.03 21.87 3.96
C LEU A 92 -14.86 22.47 5.11
N CYS A 93 -14.94 21.74 6.21
CA CYS A 93 -15.43 22.29 7.48
C CYS A 93 -14.38 23.29 8.01
N HIS A 94 -14.83 24.36 8.67
CA HIS A 94 -13.99 25.39 9.31
C HIS A 94 -14.45 25.72 10.74
N CYS A 95 -15.17 24.81 11.39
CA CYS A 95 -15.61 25.02 12.77
C CYS A 95 -14.40 25.04 13.74
N PRO A 96 -14.52 25.66 14.93
CA PRO A 96 -13.42 25.75 15.91
C PRO A 96 -12.76 24.41 16.24
N ASP A 97 -13.55 23.35 16.42
CA ASP A 97 -13.08 21.99 16.73
C ASP A 97 -12.94 21.09 15.48
N GLN A 98 -12.68 21.70 14.32
CA GLN A 98 -12.51 20.93 13.08
C GLN A 98 -11.34 19.95 13.19
N PRO A 99 -11.49 18.72 12.67
CA PRO A 99 -10.36 17.83 12.55
C PRO A 99 -9.48 18.27 11.36
N SER A 100 -8.27 17.70 11.26
CA SER A 100 -7.35 17.97 10.15
C SER A 100 -8.00 17.67 8.80
N ILE A 101 -7.55 18.33 7.72
CA ILE A 101 -8.08 18.12 6.34
C ILE A 101 -8.09 16.63 5.97
N MET A 102 -7.00 15.92 6.31
CA MET A 102 -6.87 14.47 6.14
C MET A 102 -8.02 13.73 6.84
N ALA A 103 -8.27 14.00 8.11
CA ALA A 103 -9.34 13.37 8.87
C ALA A 103 -10.75 13.72 8.32
N GLN A 104 -10.97 14.96 7.86
CA GLN A 104 -12.24 15.35 7.22
C GLN A 104 -12.51 14.50 5.96
N LEU A 105 -11.49 14.35 5.10
CA LEU A 105 -11.58 13.56 3.88
C LEU A 105 -11.79 12.08 4.18
N LEU A 106 -11.03 11.52 5.14
CA LEU A 106 -11.16 10.12 5.55
C LEU A 106 -12.55 9.80 6.07
N ARG A 107 -13.13 10.67 6.90
CA ARG A 107 -14.52 10.53 7.39
C ARG A 107 -15.54 10.54 6.26
N ALA A 108 -15.26 11.25 5.17
CA ALA A 108 -16.08 11.26 3.97
C ALA A 108 -15.77 10.12 2.99
N GLY A 109 -14.92 9.16 3.37
CA GLY A 109 -14.58 8.01 2.52
C GLY A 109 -13.50 8.31 1.46
N PHE A 110 -12.68 9.33 1.67
CA PHE A 110 -11.61 9.73 0.76
C PHE A 110 -10.23 9.72 1.43
N PHE A 111 -9.25 9.15 0.74
CA PHE A 111 -7.84 9.26 1.08
C PHE A 111 -7.13 10.28 0.16
N PRO A 112 -6.54 11.36 0.68
CA PRO A 112 -5.82 12.32 -0.13
C PRO A 112 -4.45 11.83 -0.58
N ALA A 113 -4.03 12.25 -1.78
CA ALA A 113 -2.70 11.95 -2.32
C ALA A 113 -1.55 12.67 -1.60
N THR A 114 -1.85 13.80 -0.93
CA THR A 114 -0.90 14.62 -0.17
C THR A 114 -1.57 15.12 1.11
N THR A 115 -0.78 15.43 2.13
CA THR A 115 -1.28 15.74 3.47
C THR A 115 -1.65 17.22 3.66
N GLU A 116 -0.87 18.15 3.10
CA GLU A 116 -1.01 19.58 3.39
C GLU A 116 -2.06 20.27 2.51
N ARG A 117 -1.90 20.17 1.19
CA ARG A 117 -2.78 20.83 0.21
C ARG A 117 -3.22 19.83 -0.86
N PRO A 118 -4.07 18.85 -0.52
CA PRO A 118 -4.50 17.87 -1.50
C PRO A 118 -5.33 18.51 -2.61
N GLN A 119 -5.08 18.04 -3.82
CA GLN A 119 -5.87 18.31 -5.02
C GLN A 119 -6.32 17.00 -5.69
N THR A 120 -5.77 15.86 -5.29
CA THR A 120 -6.17 14.53 -5.74
C THR A 120 -6.61 13.73 -4.51
N ILE A 121 -7.77 13.09 -4.61
CA ILE A 121 -8.33 12.21 -3.58
C ILE A 121 -8.71 10.87 -4.21
N PHE A 122 -8.53 9.79 -3.46
CA PHE A 122 -8.91 8.45 -3.84
C PHE A 122 -10.04 8.01 -2.93
N SER A 123 -11.15 7.54 -3.48
CA SER A 123 -12.17 6.91 -2.64
C SER A 123 -11.60 5.67 -1.93
N LEU A 124 -12.03 5.39 -0.70
CA LEU A 124 -11.62 4.15 -0.02
C LEU A 124 -12.05 2.91 -0.83
N ALA A 125 -13.17 3.01 -1.57
CA ALA A 125 -13.64 1.99 -2.48
C ALA A 125 -12.62 1.63 -3.58
N VAL A 126 -11.97 2.61 -4.22
CA VAL A 126 -10.98 2.31 -5.29
C VAL A 126 -9.71 1.69 -4.73
N ILE A 127 -9.33 2.05 -3.51
CA ILE A 127 -8.17 1.45 -2.83
C ILE A 127 -8.47 -0.02 -2.48
N GLN A 128 -9.66 -0.30 -1.93
CA GLN A 128 -10.09 -1.66 -1.60
C GLN A 128 -10.24 -2.54 -2.85
N ASP A 129 -10.87 -2.01 -3.91
CA ASP A 129 -11.04 -2.72 -5.17
C ASP A 129 -9.69 -3.05 -5.80
N PHE A 130 -8.74 -2.11 -5.85
CA PHE A 130 -7.40 -2.38 -6.33
C PHE A 130 -6.71 -3.52 -5.58
N ARG A 131 -6.77 -3.50 -4.23
CA ARG A 131 -6.17 -4.57 -3.42
C ARG A 131 -6.75 -5.93 -3.76
N MET A 132 -8.08 -6.02 -3.87
CA MET A 132 -8.76 -7.25 -4.28
C MET A 132 -8.31 -7.69 -5.68
N GLN A 133 -8.25 -6.78 -6.65
CA GLN A 133 -7.80 -7.08 -8.03
C GLN A 133 -6.34 -7.50 -8.12
N THR A 134 -5.46 -6.96 -7.27
CA THR A 134 -4.07 -7.39 -7.19
C THR A 134 -3.95 -8.78 -6.58
N HIS A 135 -4.72 -9.09 -5.53
CA HIS A 135 -4.67 -10.38 -4.85
C HIS A 135 -5.33 -11.51 -5.64
N GLU A 136 -6.52 -11.27 -6.21
CA GLU A 136 -7.31 -12.31 -6.89
C GLU A 136 -6.95 -12.44 -8.38
N ALA A 137 -6.77 -11.31 -9.06
CA ALA A 137 -6.56 -11.29 -10.52
C ALA A 137 -5.11 -11.03 -10.93
N GLY A 138 -4.18 -10.82 -9.98
CA GLY A 138 -2.79 -10.49 -10.28
C GLY A 138 -2.62 -9.16 -11.02
N THR A 139 -3.61 -8.25 -10.91
CA THR A 139 -3.63 -7.00 -11.67
C THR A 139 -2.53 -6.07 -11.20
N THR A 140 -1.69 -5.61 -12.13
CA THR A 140 -0.67 -4.59 -11.85
C THR A 140 -1.30 -3.21 -11.63
N ALA A 141 -0.65 -2.38 -10.79
CA ALA A 141 -1.11 -1.01 -10.55
C ALA A 141 -1.28 -0.20 -11.85
N HIS A 142 -0.37 -0.35 -12.80
CA HIS A 142 -0.44 0.33 -14.10
C HIS A 142 -1.66 -0.13 -14.93
N ALA A 143 -1.91 -1.45 -15.02
CA ALA A 143 -3.05 -1.97 -15.74
C ALA A 143 -4.38 -1.50 -15.12
N TYR A 144 -4.47 -1.53 -13.78
CA TYR A 144 -5.65 -1.06 -13.04
C TYR A 144 -5.90 0.44 -13.26
N HIS A 145 -4.87 1.29 -13.10
CA HIS A 145 -4.99 2.73 -13.35
C HIS A 145 -5.37 3.04 -14.80
N SER A 146 -4.77 2.34 -15.77
CA SER A 146 -5.14 2.49 -17.18
C SER A 146 -6.60 2.07 -17.44
N ALA A 147 -7.14 1.10 -16.71
CA ALA A 147 -8.54 0.74 -16.78
C ALA A 147 -9.45 1.85 -16.24
N LEU A 148 -9.08 2.50 -15.13
CA LEU A 148 -9.82 3.67 -14.60
C LEU A 148 -9.84 4.83 -15.61
N GLN A 149 -8.72 5.09 -16.29
CA GLN A 149 -8.70 6.09 -17.37
C GLN A 149 -9.66 5.71 -18.50
N ARG A 150 -9.70 4.44 -18.92
CA ARG A 150 -10.65 3.96 -19.95
C ARG A 150 -12.11 3.97 -19.49
N GLN A 151 -12.38 3.80 -18.20
CA GLN A 151 -13.73 3.96 -17.66
C GLN A 151 -14.20 5.43 -17.71
N THR A 152 -13.25 6.36 -17.63
CA THR A 152 -13.48 7.81 -17.74
C THR A 152 -13.69 8.23 -19.19
N ASP A 153 -12.77 7.86 -20.08
CA ASP A 153 -12.88 8.01 -21.53
C ASP A 153 -12.50 6.68 -22.23
N PRO A 154 -13.48 5.92 -22.75
CA PRO A 154 -13.21 4.63 -23.37
C PRO A 154 -12.46 4.74 -24.70
N THR A 155 -12.52 5.90 -25.36
CA THR A 155 -11.91 6.13 -26.68
C THR A 155 -10.50 6.68 -26.55
N PHE A 156 -10.29 7.67 -25.68
CA PHE A 156 -9.04 8.42 -25.57
C PHE A 156 -8.54 8.50 -24.12
N LYS A 157 -8.04 7.37 -23.59
CA LYS A 157 -7.51 7.31 -22.22
C LYS A 157 -6.42 8.36 -21.93
N ASP A 158 -5.63 8.75 -22.95
CA ASP A 158 -4.51 9.69 -22.78
C ASP A 158 -4.97 11.15 -22.62
N ARG A 159 -6.27 11.43 -22.84
CA ARG A 159 -6.88 12.73 -22.50
C ARG A 159 -7.28 12.84 -21.03
N VAL A 160 -7.30 11.72 -20.31
CA VAL A 160 -7.67 11.65 -18.90
C VAL A 160 -6.43 11.92 -18.07
N ASP A 161 -6.57 12.74 -17.03
CA ASP A 161 -5.49 13.06 -16.10
C ASP A 161 -4.71 11.82 -15.65
N ASP A 162 -3.40 11.84 -15.85
CA ASP A 162 -2.52 10.81 -15.31
C ASP A 162 -2.25 11.07 -13.83
N ARG A 163 -2.93 10.30 -12.97
CA ARG A 163 -2.74 10.27 -11.51
C ARG A 163 -2.02 9.00 -11.01
N TYR A 164 -1.26 8.33 -11.88
CA TYR A 164 -0.65 7.03 -11.56
C TYR A 164 0.37 7.13 -10.43
N ARG A 165 1.19 8.19 -10.42
CA ARG A 165 2.22 8.38 -9.37
C ARG A 165 1.59 8.61 -8.00
N GLU A 166 0.53 9.40 -7.94
CA GLU A 166 -0.26 9.61 -6.73
C GLU A 166 -0.93 8.32 -6.29
N PHE A 167 -1.45 7.53 -7.24
CA PHE A 167 -2.04 6.23 -6.95
C PHE A 167 -1.03 5.29 -6.30
N LEU A 168 0.19 5.16 -6.86
CA LEU A 168 1.26 4.34 -6.27
C LEU A 168 1.62 4.75 -4.84
N ARG A 169 1.68 6.06 -4.57
CA ARG A 169 1.94 6.58 -3.23
C ARG A 169 0.81 6.21 -2.27
N VAL A 170 -0.44 6.41 -2.69
CA VAL A 170 -1.61 6.14 -1.85
C VAL A 170 -1.73 4.67 -1.50
N ILE A 171 -1.58 3.77 -2.47
CA ILE A 171 -1.64 2.32 -2.19
C ILE A 171 -0.51 1.86 -1.25
N GLN A 172 0.68 2.45 -1.37
CA GLN A 172 1.83 2.13 -0.51
C GLN A 172 1.59 2.59 0.93
N VAL A 173 1.17 3.85 1.11
CA VAL A 173 0.90 4.42 2.43
C VAL A 173 -0.30 3.73 3.08
N TRP A 174 -1.38 3.49 2.32
CA TRP A 174 -2.55 2.79 2.81
C TRP A 174 -2.22 1.38 3.26
N GLY A 175 -1.48 0.61 2.46
CA GLY A 175 -1.04 -0.73 2.84
C GLY A 175 -0.23 -0.73 4.14
N HIS A 176 0.66 0.25 4.31
CA HIS A 176 1.41 0.41 5.56
C HIS A 176 0.51 0.73 6.77
N ILE A 177 -0.47 1.61 6.60
CA ILE A 177 -1.45 1.93 7.65
C ILE A 177 -2.25 0.68 8.03
N GLU A 178 -2.69 -0.11 7.06
CA GLU A 178 -3.41 -1.35 7.30
C GLU A 178 -2.54 -2.39 8.04
N ASP A 179 -1.27 -2.52 7.67
CA ASP A 179 -0.33 -3.39 8.38
C ASP A 179 -0.16 -2.94 9.85
N GLN A 180 -0.07 -1.63 10.10
CA GLN A 180 -0.01 -1.09 11.46
C GLN A 180 -1.30 -1.38 12.26
N ILE A 181 -2.47 -1.15 11.65
CA ILE A 181 -3.76 -1.43 12.30
C ILE A 181 -3.88 -2.93 12.60
N ARG A 182 -3.54 -3.80 11.65
CA ARG A 182 -3.63 -5.27 11.80
C ARG A 182 -2.76 -5.79 12.94
N THR A 183 -1.58 -5.19 13.15
CA THR A 183 -0.67 -5.59 14.23
C THR A 183 -1.13 -5.12 15.61
N GLY A 184 -2.03 -4.13 15.67
CA GLY A 184 -2.48 -3.55 16.92
C GLY A 184 -1.51 -2.52 17.52
N LEU A 185 -0.46 -2.11 16.78
CA LEU A 185 0.52 -1.12 17.23
C LEU A 185 -0.14 0.21 17.65
N PRO A 186 -1.07 0.80 16.86
CA PRO A 186 -1.76 2.04 17.27
C PRO A 186 -2.60 1.90 18.55
N PHE A 187 -2.92 0.67 18.96
CA PHE A 187 -3.75 0.36 20.13
C PHE A 187 -2.94 -0.08 21.35
N GLY A 188 -1.61 0.06 21.32
CA GLY A 188 -0.75 -0.16 22.48
C GLY A 188 -0.27 -1.60 22.70
N ILE A 189 -0.35 -2.47 21.69
CA ILE A 189 0.05 -3.89 21.83
C ILE A 189 1.50 -4.08 22.30
N ASN A 190 2.40 -3.13 22.01
CA ASN A 190 3.80 -3.15 22.44
C ASN A 190 3.98 -3.34 23.95
N GLN A 191 3.04 -2.88 24.77
CA GLN A 191 3.08 -3.01 26.23
C GLN A 191 2.93 -4.46 26.69
N HIS A 192 2.37 -5.33 25.83
CA HIS A 192 2.09 -6.73 26.11
C HIS A 192 3.05 -7.68 25.38
N LEU A 193 3.97 -7.16 24.57
CA LEU A 193 4.90 -7.97 23.79
C LEU A 193 6.31 -7.96 24.38
N PRO A 194 7.05 -9.09 24.28
CA PRO A 194 8.49 -9.14 24.41
C PRO A 194 9.18 -8.03 23.61
N GLU A 195 10.28 -7.49 24.14
CA GLU A 195 11.08 -6.44 23.48
C GLU A 195 11.42 -6.78 22.02
N PHE A 196 11.85 -8.01 21.76
CA PHE A 196 12.17 -8.49 20.41
C PHE A 196 11.00 -8.33 19.40
N HIS A 197 9.76 -8.43 19.87
CA HIS A 197 8.54 -8.34 19.05
C HIS A 197 7.88 -6.95 19.05
N ARG A 198 8.43 -5.99 19.80
CA ARG A 198 7.92 -4.61 19.79
C ARG A 198 8.19 -3.94 18.44
N ASP A 199 7.28 -3.06 18.04
CA ASP A 199 7.33 -2.28 16.80
C ASP A 199 7.47 -3.11 15.51
N CYS A 200 7.09 -4.40 15.59
CA CYS A 200 7.14 -5.33 14.49
C CYS A 200 5.79 -5.47 13.79
N LEU A 201 5.82 -5.40 12.46
CA LEU A 201 4.70 -5.56 11.53
C LEU A 201 4.59 -6.98 10.95
N ALA A 202 5.60 -7.82 11.19
CA ALA A 202 5.62 -9.19 10.69
C ALA A 202 4.63 -10.07 11.48
N VAL A 203 3.98 -10.99 10.78
CA VAL A 203 3.16 -12.00 11.44
C VAL A 203 4.08 -13.05 12.05
N ILE A 204 3.99 -13.22 13.36
CA ILE A 204 4.74 -14.24 14.09
C ILE A 204 4.03 -15.59 13.90
N CYS A 205 4.81 -16.65 13.71
CA CYS A 205 4.25 -17.99 13.65
C CYS A 205 3.59 -18.37 14.99
N PRO A 206 2.26 -18.57 15.05
CA PRO A 206 1.54 -18.79 16.31
C PRO A 206 1.82 -20.15 16.94
N ALA A 207 2.25 -21.12 16.14
CA ALA A 207 2.51 -22.49 16.57
C ALA A 207 3.98 -22.77 16.91
N CYS A 208 4.92 -21.96 16.40
CA CYS A 208 6.32 -22.05 16.81
C CYS A 208 6.46 -21.48 18.24
N PRO A 209 7.31 -22.07 19.13
CA PRO A 209 7.44 -21.62 20.52
C PRO A 209 7.95 -20.17 20.60
N GLN A 210 7.26 -19.33 21.39
CA GLN A 210 7.54 -17.90 21.59
C GLN A 210 7.58 -17.56 23.10
N PRO A 211 8.78 -17.48 23.71
CA PRO A 211 8.94 -17.12 25.11
C PRO A 211 8.29 -15.78 25.49
N GLY A 212 7.37 -15.82 26.47
CA GLY A 212 6.59 -14.68 26.92
C GLY A 212 5.35 -14.36 26.09
N ILE A 213 5.01 -15.19 25.10
CA ILE A 213 3.75 -15.07 24.32
C ILE A 213 2.91 -16.34 24.51
N ASN A 214 3.36 -17.47 23.96
CA ASN A 214 2.65 -18.75 24.02
C ASN A 214 3.36 -19.81 24.87
N MET A 215 4.50 -19.46 25.47
CA MET A 215 5.19 -20.27 26.49
C MET A 215 5.78 -19.36 27.57
N SER A 216 5.81 -19.83 28.82
CA SER A 216 6.42 -19.08 29.92
C SER A 216 7.93 -18.95 29.72
N ARG A 217 8.49 -17.78 30.07
CA ARG A 217 9.95 -17.55 30.10
C ARG A 217 10.64 -18.36 31.20
N GLU A 218 9.89 -18.75 32.23
CA GLU A 218 10.37 -19.48 33.41
C GLU A 218 10.30 -21.00 33.22
N THR A 219 9.96 -21.47 32.02
CA THR A 219 9.87 -22.91 31.73
C THR A 219 11.21 -23.59 32.02
N SER A 220 11.22 -24.57 32.92
CA SER A 220 12.45 -25.21 33.38
C SER A 220 13.13 -26.02 32.28
N LYS A 221 14.46 -26.15 32.36
CA LYS A 221 15.24 -26.96 31.42
C LYS A 221 14.81 -28.43 31.45
N GLU A 222 14.42 -28.94 32.61
CA GLU A 222 13.92 -30.30 32.79
C GLU A 222 12.60 -30.50 32.05
N HIS A 223 11.69 -29.52 32.11
CA HIS A 223 10.42 -29.57 31.39
C HIS A 223 10.63 -29.52 29.88
N ILE A 224 11.55 -28.67 29.41
CA ILE A 224 11.95 -28.60 28.00
C ILE A 224 12.55 -29.94 27.55
N LYS A 225 13.45 -30.53 28.34
CA LYS A 225 14.06 -31.84 28.05
C LYS A 225 13.05 -32.99 28.05
N GLY A 226 12.02 -32.92 28.88
CA GLY A 226 10.97 -33.93 28.93
C GLY A 226 10.07 -33.92 27.68
N LYS A 227 9.91 -32.76 27.02
CA LYS A 227 9.05 -32.60 25.83
C LYS A 227 9.67 -31.66 24.78
N PRO A 228 10.86 -31.97 24.23
CA PRO A 228 11.59 -31.05 23.36
C PRO A 228 10.79 -30.68 22.10
N HIS A 229 9.96 -31.61 21.60
CA HIS A 229 9.11 -31.38 20.43
C HIS A 229 8.11 -30.22 20.55
N LEU A 230 7.75 -29.80 21.78
CA LEU A 230 6.90 -28.63 22.06
C LEU A 230 7.68 -27.31 22.11
N PHE A 231 8.99 -27.37 22.38
CA PHE A 231 9.83 -26.19 22.65
C PHE A 231 10.92 -25.97 21.60
N THR A 232 11.04 -26.87 20.62
CA THR A 232 11.97 -26.70 19.50
C THR A 232 11.34 -25.88 18.38
N CYS A 233 11.99 -24.78 18.02
CA CYS A 233 11.73 -24.06 16.78
C CYS A 233 12.65 -24.62 15.68
N PHE A 234 12.08 -24.99 14.54
CA PHE A 234 12.84 -25.47 13.38
C PHE A 234 12.94 -24.35 12.36
N LEU A 235 14.15 -23.95 12.03
CA LEU A 235 14.44 -22.88 11.09
C LEU A 235 15.13 -23.45 9.85
N ALA A 236 14.79 -22.92 8.68
CA ALA A 236 15.54 -23.13 7.45
C ALA A 236 15.90 -21.80 6.83
N ALA A 237 17.04 -21.78 6.15
CA ALA A 237 17.45 -20.72 5.25
C ALA A 237 17.15 -21.13 3.82
N ASP A 238 16.59 -20.21 3.03
CA ASP A 238 16.36 -20.40 1.61
C ASP A 238 16.76 -19.15 0.82
N GLY A 239 17.31 -19.36 -0.38
CA GLY A 239 17.82 -18.33 -1.27
C GLY A 239 16.97 -18.19 -2.53
N ASN A 240 16.36 -17.02 -2.75
CA ASN A 240 15.59 -16.72 -3.94
C ASN A 240 16.37 -15.78 -4.90
N PHE A 241 16.87 -16.34 -6.00
CA PHE A 241 17.63 -15.62 -7.03
C PHE A 241 16.77 -15.00 -8.15
N ARG A 242 15.45 -15.13 -8.07
CA ARG A 242 14.52 -14.48 -9.03
C ARG A 242 14.11 -13.08 -8.56
N LEU A 243 14.18 -12.83 -7.25
CA LEU A 243 13.89 -11.52 -6.65
C LEU A 243 15.09 -10.57 -6.76
N VAL A 244 15.35 -10.11 -7.99
CA VAL A 244 16.44 -9.18 -8.28
C VAL A 244 15.99 -7.73 -8.17
N ALA A 245 16.85 -6.87 -7.62
CA ALA A 245 16.65 -5.42 -7.60
C ALA A 245 17.68 -4.74 -8.51
N LYS A 246 17.18 -4.03 -9.52
CA LYS A 246 18.03 -3.18 -10.37
C LYS A 246 18.52 -1.97 -9.60
N GLU A 247 19.75 -1.59 -9.87
CA GLU A 247 20.28 -0.30 -9.46
C GLU A 247 19.55 0.78 -10.27
N LYS A 248 18.83 1.64 -9.56
CA LYS A 248 18.08 2.77 -10.11
C LYS A 248 18.58 4.03 -9.43
N ASN A 249 18.42 5.18 -10.09
CA ASN A 249 18.58 6.47 -9.42
C ASN A 249 17.59 6.50 -8.25
N GLN A 250 18.09 6.29 -7.04
CA GLN A 250 17.27 6.33 -5.83
C GLN A 250 17.08 7.79 -5.48
N ASP A 251 15.83 8.18 -5.32
CA ASP A 251 15.47 9.43 -4.67
C ASP A 251 15.85 9.29 -3.18
N GLU A 252 16.63 10.23 -2.64
CA GLU A 252 17.07 10.19 -1.24
C GLU A 252 15.89 10.20 -0.25
N GLU A 253 14.73 10.69 -0.69
CA GLU A 253 13.48 10.70 0.06
C GLU A 253 12.70 9.38 -0.04
N ALA A 254 13.03 8.50 -0.99
CA ALA A 254 12.34 7.22 -1.19
C ALA A 254 12.80 6.17 -0.17
N ARG A 255 12.37 6.34 1.08
CA ARG A 255 12.68 5.45 2.21
C ARG A 255 11.60 4.40 2.42
N SER A 256 12.01 3.23 2.91
CA SER A 256 11.07 2.18 3.31
C SER A 256 10.26 2.61 4.53
N LEU A 257 8.93 2.47 4.46
CA LEU A 257 8.03 2.74 5.59
C LEU A 257 8.16 1.71 6.72
N ALA A 258 8.76 0.54 6.44
CA ALA A 258 8.85 -0.60 7.35
C ALA A 258 10.28 -1.17 7.46
N SER A 259 11.30 -0.35 7.22
CA SER A 259 12.72 -0.77 7.30
C SER A 259 13.02 -1.43 8.65
N GLY A 260 13.46 -2.68 8.66
CA GLY A 260 13.73 -3.45 9.88
C GLY A 260 12.53 -3.69 10.79
N ARG A 261 11.31 -3.35 10.37
CA ARG A 261 10.09 -3.47 11.16
C ARG A 261 9.19 -4.60 10.69
N ALA A 262 9.51 -5.29 9.59
CA ALA A 262 8.70 -6.40 9.07
C ALA A 262 9.59 -7.63 8.83
N TYR A 263 9.48 -8.26 7.66
CA TYR A 263 10.26 -9.45 7.30
C TYR A 263 11.70 -9.12 6.89
N MET A 264 11.93 -7.98 6.24
CA MET A 264 13.27 -7.51 5.87
C MET A 264 13.99 -6.94 7.10
N VAL A 265 15.31 -7.14 7.17
CA VAL A 265 16.18 -6.43 8.10
C VAL A 265 16.22 -4.92 7.81
N ALA A 266 16.79 -4.13 8.72
CA ALA A 266 17.05 -2.73 8.44
C ALA A 266 18.20 -2.60 7.42
N ASP A 267 18.03 -1.74 6.42
CA ASP A 267 19.01 -1.56 5.34
C ASP A 267 20.37 -1.09 5.90
N ASP A 268 20.43 0.06 6.58
CA ASP A 268 21.72 0.67 6.95
C ASP A 268 22.61 -0.24 7.82
N PRO A 269 22.10 -0.85 8.92
CA PRO A 269 22.92 -1.76 9.73
C PRO A 269 23.40 -2.99 8.98
N TYR A 270 22.62 -3.48 8.01
CA TYR A 270 23.00 -4.63 7.20
C TYR A 270 24.11 -4.28 6.22
N TRP A 271 24.00 -3.14 5.53
CA TRP A 271 25.04 -2.69 4.59
C TRP A 271 26.36 -2.37 5.30
N THR A 272 26.33 -1.72 6.46
CA THR A 272 27.53 -1.50 7.29
C THR A 272 28.18 -2.81 7.72
N TYR A 273 27.37 -3.81 8.10
CA TYR A 273 27.89 -5.14 8.42
C TYR A 273 28.58 -5.78 7.21
N LEU A 274 27.97 -5.73 6.02
CA LEU A 274 28.55 -6.31 4.82
C LEU A 274 29.87 -5.66 4.39
N GLU A 275 30.08 -4.38 4.71
CA GLU A 275 31.36 -3.68 4.48
C GLU A 275 32.45 -4.14 5.45
N SER A 276 32.07 -4.56 6.65
CA SER A 276 33.02 -5.05 7.68
C SER A 276 33.47 -6.48 7.46
N VAL A 277 32.73 -7.28 6.68
CA VAL A 277 33.01 -8.70 6.45
C VAL A 277 33.75 -8.87 5.12
N HIS A 278 34.83 -9.66 5.13
CA HIS A 278 35.58 -9.96 3.92
C HIS A 278 34.86 -11.00 3.04
N ASP A 279 35.16 -10.99 1.74
CA ASP A 279 34.61 -11.96 0.79
C ASP A 279 35.23 -13.34 1.07
N ASP A 280 34.46 -14.25 1.68
CA ASP A 280 34.84 -15.67 1.80
C ASP A 280 34.76 -16.33 0.41
N ILE A 281 35.88 -16.34 -0.31
CA ILE A 281 36.00 -17.10 -1.55
C ILE A 281 36.33 -18.55 -1.17
N GLU A 282 35.30 -19.35 -0.92
CA GLU A 282 35.47 -20.81 -0.96
C GLU A 282 35.51 -21.26 -2.42
N CYS A 283 36.59 -21.93 -2.79
CA CYS A 283 36.70 -22.63 -4.06
C CYS A 283 35.83 -23.88 -3.97
N GLU A 284 34.69 -23.91 -4.66
CA GLU A 284 33.81 -25.08 -4.65
C GLU A 284 34.57 -26.32 -5.14
N THR A 285 34.82 -27.28 -4.25
CA THR A 285 35.44 -28.58 -4.55
C THR A 285 34.42 -29.62 -5.06
N CYS A 286 33.15 -29.24 -5.21
CA CYS A 286 32.08 -30.14 -5.60
C CYS A 286 32.03 -30.33 -7.13
N THR A 287 32.55 -31.46 -7.60
CA THR A 287 32.42 -31.96 -8.97
C THR A 287 30.95 -32.28 -9.29
N ASN A 288 30.22 -31.30 -9.87
CA ASN A 288 28.91 -31.37 -10.55
C ASN A 288 27.75 -30.55 -9.97
N HIS A 289 27.93 -29.78 -8.90
CA HIS A 289 26.88 -28.81 -8.51
C HIS A 289 26.97 -27.56 -9.40
N LYS A 290 26.14 -27.50 -10.45
CA LYS A 290 26.04 -26.34 -11.37
C LYS A 290 25.44 -25.08 -10.70
N ALA A 291 25.08 -25.15 -9.42
CA ALA A 291 24.44 -24.05 -8.70
C ALA A 291 25.41 -22.93 -8.30
N GLY A 292 26.69 -23.24 -8.09
CA GLY A 292 27.71 -22.27 -7.66
C GLY A 292 28.68 -21.80 -8.74
N GLN A 293 28.46 -22.17 -10.01
CA GLN A 293 29.31 -21.67 -11.09
C GLN A 293 29.23 -20.14 -11.19
N LEU A 294 30.35 -19.51 -10.80
CA LEU A 294 30.72 -18.11 -10.96
C LEU A 294 30.36 -17.53 -12.35
N GLY A 295 30.20 -18.37 -13.38
CA GLY A 295 29.79 -18.00 -14.73
C GLY A 295 28.44 -17.28 -14.84
N ARG A 296 27.51 -17.44 -13.87
CA ARG A 296 26.27 -16.62 -13.83
C ARG A 296 26.46 -15.25 -13.14
N GLN A 297 27.58 -15.01 -12.46
CA GLN A 297 27.90 -13.72 -11.83
C GLN A 297 28.32 -12.63 -12.84
N LEU A 298 28.51 -12.96 -14.12
CA LEU A 298 29.14 -12.10 -15.11
C LEU A 298 28.19 -11.10 -15.83
N ASN A 299 26.87 -11.19 -15.66
CA ASN A 299 25.89 -10.35 -16.39
C ASN A 299 25.13 -9.33 -15.52
N SER A 300 25.79 -8.74 -14.52
CA SER A 300 25.08 -7.93 -13.50
C SER A 300 25.79 -6.64 -13.11
N LYS A 301 26.19 -5.83 -14.10
CA LYS A 301 26.77 -4.49 -13.85
C LYS A 301 25.77 -3.43 -13.36
N HIS A 302 24.49 -3.77 -13.17
CA HIS A 302 23.41 -2.82 -12.86
C HIS A 302 22.38 -3.36 -11.84
N LEU A 303 22.77 -4.27 -10.95
CA LEU A 303 21.89 -4.82 -9.92
C LEU A 303 22.37 -4.41 -8.52
N ARG A 304 21.47 -3.79 -7.74
CA ARG A 304 21.67 -3.55 -6.29
C ARG A 304 21.59 -4.85 -5.50
N SER A 305 20.70 -5.76 -5.92
CA SER A 305 20.51 -7.06 -5.30
C SER A 305 20.25 -8.13 -6.36
N ARG A 306 20.90 -9.28 -6.21
CA ARG A 306 20.84 -10.44 -7.11
C ARG A 306 19.87 -11.52 -6.62
N GLY A 307 19.23 -11.31 -5.48
CA GLY A 307 18.34 -12.26 -4.84
C GLY A 307 18.14 -11.90 -3.38
N LYS A 308 17.40 -12.73 -2.67
CA LYS A 308 17.15 -12.56 -1.24
C LYS A 308 17.33 -13.87 -0.50
N ALA A 309 17.90 -13.82 0.68
CA ALA A 309 17.80 -14.92 1.65
C ALA A 309 16.62 -14.71 2.57
N VAL A 310 16.02 -15.79 3.02
CA VAL A 310 14.94 -15.78 4.01
C VAL A 310 15.14 -16.89 5.03
N ILE A 311 14.87 -16.60 6.30
CA ILE A 311 14.71 -17.60 7.35
C ILE A 311 13.23 -17.80 7.66
N ASN A 312 12.76 -19.04 7.62
CA ASN A 312 11.38 -19.39 7.94
C ASN A 312 11.28 -20.51 8.99
N CYS A 313 10.15 -20.56 9.71
CA CYS A 313 9.80 -21.68 10.58
C CYS A 313 9.39 -22.86 9.67
N THR A 314 10.21 -23.91 9.56
CA THR A 314 10.05 -24.98 8.54
C THR A 314 8.74 -25.75 8.67
N ARG A 315 8.26 -25.94 9.90
CA ARG A 315 7.02 -26.68 10.16
C ARG A 315 5.77 -25.99 9.64
N HIS A 316 5.78 -24.66 9.58
CA HIS A 316 4.59 -23.86 9.27
C HIS A 316 4.79 -22.94 8.06
N THR A 317 6.01 -22.92 7.50
CA THR A 317 6.40 -22.14 6.32
C THR A 317 6.13 -20.64 6.47
N ILE A 318 6.18 -20.14 7.71
CA ILE A 318 6.01 -18.72 8.02
C ILE A 318 7.39 -18.07 8.10
N VAL A 319 7.59 -17.02 7.30
CA VAL A 319 8.80 -16.20 7.33
C VAL A 319 8.94 -15.55 8.69
N ARG A 320 10.15 -15.62 9.27
CA ARG A 320 10.41 -15.03 10.57
C ARG A 320 10.54 -13.49 10.48
N PRO A 321 10.21 -12.75 11.55
CA PRO A 321 10.49 -11.32 11.64
C PRO A 321 11.98 -11.01 11.43
N LYS A 322 12.28 -9.92 10.70
CA LYS A 322 13.65 -9.42 10.46
C LYS A 322 14.62 -10.51 9.96
N ALA A 323 14.13 -11.40 9.11
CA ALA A 323 14.85 -12.60 8.70
C ALA A 323 15.05 -12.71 7.20
N MET A 324 14.83 -11.62 6.46
CA MET A 324 15.07 -11.52 5.04
C MET A 324 16.13 -10.46 4.74
N VAL A 325 17.10 -10.81 3.90
CA VAL A 325 18.24 -9.95 3.53
C VAL A 325 18.46 -9.96 2.03
N ASP A 326 19.07 -8.90 1.50
CA ASP A 326 19.45 -8.80 0.09
C ASP A 326 20.80 -9.48 -0.20
N PHE A 327 20.95 -10.04 -1.41
CA PHE A 327 22.20 -10.61 -1.91
C PHE A 327 22.92 -9.62 -2.83
N PRO A 328 23.99 -8.93 -2.41
CA PRO A 328 24.63 -7.91 -3.25
C PRO A 328 25.40 -8.52 -4.43
N LYS A 329 26.24 -9.53 -4.15
CA LYS A 329 27.09 -10.21 -5.14
C LYS A 329 26.69 -11.67 -5.40
N GLY A 330 25.84 -12.23 -4.55
CA GLY A 330 25.41 -13.64 -4.56
C GLY A 330 25.06 -14.10 -3.13
N GLU A 331 24.71 -15.37 -2.99
CA GLU A 331 24.57 -16.00 -1.67
C GLU A 331 25.95 -16.13 -0.99
N ARG A 332 26.01 -15.81 0.30
CA ARG A 332 27.21 -15.84 1.14
C ARG A 332 26.81 -16.24 2.55
N TYR A 333 27.69 -16.91 3.28
CA TYR A 333 27.46 -17.24 4.70
C TYR A 333 27.14 -15.98 5.51
N SER A 334 27.89 -14.89 5.30
CA SER A 334 27.64 -13.61 5.97
C SER A 334 26.21 -13.08 5.82
N ASN A 335 25.58 -13.28 4.65
CA ASN A 335 24.18 -12.88 4.43
C ASN A 335 23.23 -13.76 5.28
N ILE A 336 23.42 -15.08 5.24
CA ILE A 336 22.56 -16.04 5.94
C ILE A 336 22.72 -15.89 7.45
N ASP A 337 23.95 -15.76 7.93
CA ASP A 337 24.29 -15.58 9.34
C ASP A 337 23.66 -14.30 9.89
N TYR A 338 23.69 -13.21 9.13
CA TYR A 338 23.02 -11.96 9.53
C TYR A 338 21.49 -12.14 9.62
N ALA A 339 20.88 -12.79 8.63
CA ALA A 339 19.44 -13.06 8.62
C ALA A 339 19.01 -13.95 9.80
N LEU A 340 19.82 -14.97 10.11
CA LEU A 340 19.59 -15.89 11.22
C LEU A 340 19.76 -15.16 12.56
N ALA A 341 20.89 -14.46 12.76
CA ALA A 341 21.17 -13.69 13.96
C ALA A 341 20.07 -12.65 14.26
N SER A 342 19.60 -11.95 13.22
CA SER A 342 18.56 -10.92 13.34
C SER A 342 17.19 -11.46 13.80
N THR A 343 16.97 -12.77 13.67
CA THR A 343 15.68 -13.38 14.01
C THR A 343 15.68 -14.25 15.26
N ILE A 344 16.86 -14.60 15.79
CA ILE A 344 17.00 -15.42 17.00
C ILE A 344 17.45 -14.61 18.22
N ASN A 345 18.11 -13.46 18.01
CA ASN A 345 18.54 -12.51 19.04
C ASN A 345 17.53 -11.38 19.15
#